data_AF-A0A109LVE5-F1
#
_entry.id   AF-A0A109LVE5-F1
#
_cell.length_a   1.000
_cell.length_b   1.000
_cell.length_c   1.000
_cell.angle_alpha   90.00
_cell.angle_beta   90.00
_cell.angle_gamma   90.00
#
_symmetry.space_group_name_H-M   'P 1'
#
loop_
_entity.id
_entity.type
_entity.pdbx_description
1 polymer ?
#
loop_
_entity_poly.entity_id
_entity_poly.type
_entity_poly.pdbx_seq_one_letter_code
_entity_poly.pdbx_strand_id
1 'polypeptide(L)'
;MKTKTILPLIALGMAGAVSAAIPMLYEEQVARAEEDLILTSPIAGIENSLWFDYRIDVVEAQKELTSDLRRASDIEDQRDAWSEYAHELKHEREDYVHDMAKRGYRQGTVHIVN
;
A
#
# COMPACT_ATOMS: atom_id res chain seq x y z
N MET A 1 -4.36 9.10 74.37
CA MET A 1 -5.36 8.72 73.34
C MET A 1 -4.69 8.83 71.97
N LYS A 2 -4.81 7.80 71.14
CA LYS A 2 -4.15 7.69 69.82
C LYS A 2 -5.06 8.36 68.77
N THR A 3 -4.54 9.26 67.96
CA THR A 3 -5.22 9.72 66.75
C THR A 3 -4.22 9.70 65.60
N LYS A 4 -4.40 8.73 64.69
CA LYS A 4 -3.65 8.59 63.45
C LYS A 4 -4.33 9.47 62.41
N THR A 5 -3.61 10.42 61.83
CA THR A 5 -4.09 11.19 60.67
C THR A 5 -3.48 10.61 59.41
N ILE A 6 -4.33 10.21 58.48
CA ILE A 6 -4.02 9.50 57.24
C ILE A 6 -3.69 10.52 56.14
N LEU A 7 -2.61 10.31 55.41
CA LEU A 7 -2.23 11.06 54.19
C LEU A 7 -3.10 10.63 53.00
N PRO A 8 -3.57 11.55 52.13
CA PRO A 8 -4.10 11.17 50.83
C PRO A 8 -2.95 11.05 49.82
N LEU A 9 -2.73 9.84 49.33
CA LEU A 9 -1.84 9.56 48.20
C LEU A 9 -2.60 9.94 46.91
N ILE A 10 -2.21 11.02 46.26
CA ILE A 10 -2.73 11.39 44.93
C ILE A 10 -2.03 10.47 43.92
N ALA A 11 -2.69 9.38 43.54
CA ALA A 11 -2.31 8.58 42.38
C ALA A 11 -2.85 9.26 41.11
N LEU A 12 -2.00 10.05 40.45
CA LEU A 12 -2.30 10.58 39.12
C LEU A 12 -2.11 9.45 38.11
N GLY A 13 -3.21 8.81 37.72
CA GLY A 13 -3.22 7.76 36.70
C GLY A 13 -2.79 8.34 35.36
N MET A 14 -1.65 7.88 34.83
CA MET A 14 -1.32 8.09 33.43
C MET A 14 -2.22 7.20 32.58
N ALA A 15 -3.25 7.78 31.96
CA ALA A 15 -3.98 7.12 30.90
C ALA A 15 -3.07 7.05 29.66
N GLY A 16 -2.32 5.95 29.52
CA GLY A 16 -1.67 5.63 28.26
C GLY A 16 -2.75 5.30 27.24
N ALA A 17 -2.92 6.15 26.22
CA ALA A 17 -3.72 5.82 25.06
C ALA A 17 -3.05 4.65 24.33
N VAL A 18 -3.54 3.43 24.57
CA VAL A 18 -3.20 2.26 23.76
C VAL A 18 -3.92 2.47 22.42
N SER A 19 -3.19 2.92 21.41
CA SER A 19 -3.70 2.91 20.04
C SER A 19 -3.85 1.44 19.64
N ALA A 20 -5.08 0.93 19.65
CA ALA A 20 -5.37 -0.37 19.07
C ALA A 20 -5.14 -0.23 17.56
N ALA A 21 -4.08 -0.85 17.04
CA ALA A 21 -3.91 -0.99 15.60
C ALA A 21 -5.13 -1.75 15.06
N ILE A 22 -5.97 -1.06 14.28
CA ILE A 22 -7.00 -1.76 13.51
C ILE A 22 -6.25 -2.67 12.55
N PRO A 23 -6.52 -3.99 12.53
CA PRO A 23 -5.85 -4.88 11.60
C PRO A 23 -6.13 -4.42 10.17
N MET A 24 -5.07 -4.23 9.39
CA MET A 24 -5.12 -3.91 7.96
C MET A 24 -5.94 -4.97 7.21
N LEU A 25 -6.83 -4.54 6.31
CA LEU A 25 -7.62 -5.44 5.47
C LEU A 25 -6.70 -6.33 4.64
N TYR A 26 -7.11 -7.59 4.39
CA TYR A 26 -6.32 -8.52 3.58
C TYR A 26 -6.03 -7.93 2.19
N GLU A 27 -7.05 -7.35 1.56
CA GLU A 27 -7.00 -6.72 0.25
C GLU A 27 -6.03 -5.53 0.24
N GLU A 28 -5.99 -4.74 1.33
CA GLU A 28 -4.97 -3.68 1.48
C GLU A 28 -3.57 -4.28 1.55
N GLN A 29 -3.35 -5.38 2.28
CA GLN A 29 -2.01 -6.01 2.34
C GLN A 29 -1.55 -6.49 0.96
N VAL A 30 -2.47 -7.05 0.17
CA VAL A 30 -2.20 -7.49 -1.21
C VAL A 30 -1.87 -6.28 -2.09
N ALA A 31 -2.65 -5.21 -2.01
CA ALA A 31 -2.38 -3.98 -2.74
C ALA A 31 -1.01 -3.38 -2.40
N ARG A 32 -0.64 -3.34 -1.11
CA ARG A 32 0.71 -2.88 -0.70
C ARG A 32 1.82 -3.77 -1.26
N ALA A 33 1.61 -5.09 -1.29
CA ALA A 33 2.56 -6.00 -1.91
C ALA A 33 2.70 -5.76 -3.43
N GLU A 34 1.62 -5.36 -4.12
CA GLU A 34 1.66 -4.98 -5.53
C GLU A 34 2.31 -3.59 -5.74
N GLU A 35 2.12 -2.64 -4.81
CA GLU A 35 2.83 -1.35 -4.81
C GLU A 35 4.35 -1.54 -4.71
N ASP A 36 4.82 -2.46 -3.87
CA ASP A 36 6.25 -2.80 -3.74
C ASP A 36 6.86 -3.36 -5.04
N LEU A 37 6.01 -3.82 -5.97
CA LEU A 37 6.41 -4.33 -7.29
C LEU A 37 6.33 -3.27 -8.40
N ILE A 38 5.92 -2.03 -8.10
CA ILE A 38 5.93 -0.94 -9.08
C ILE A 38 7.35 -0.74 -9.61
N LEU A 39 7.50 -0.79 -10.93
CA LEU A 39 8.80 -0.58 -11.55
C LEU A 39 9.20 0.89 -11.41
N THR A 40 10.34 1.14 -10.78
CA THR A 40 10.87 2.50 -10.58
C THR A 40 11.83 2.94 -11.68
N SER A 41 12.14 2.06 -12.63
CA SER A 41 13.01 2.33 -13.77
C SER A 41 12.54 1.56 -15.01
N PRO A 42 12.70 2.12 -16.22
CA PRO A 42 12.28 1.46 -17.44
C PRO A 42 13.06 0.16 -17.68
N ILE A 43 12.40 -0.82 -18.29
CA ILE A 43 13.05 -2.06 -18.72
C ILE A 43 14.14 -1.72 -19.74
N ALA A 44 15.34 -2.29 -19.54
CA ALA A 44 16.54 -2.04 -20.33
C ALA A 44 17.00 -0.56 -20.38
N GLY A 45 16.51 0.30 -19.47
CA GLY A 45 16.84 1.73 -19.48
C GLY A 45 16.16 2.52 -20.60
N ILE A 46 15.11 1.97 -21.25
CA ILE A 46 14.49 2.55 -22.44
C ILE A 46 13.20 3.30 -22.07
N GLU A 47 13.26 4.63 -22.14
CA GLU A 47 12.11 5.51 -21.97
C GLU A 47 11.32 5.64 -23.30
N ASN A 48 10.43 4.68 -23.56
CA ASN A 48 9.53 4.70 -24.71
C ASN A 48 8.08 4.98 -24.28
N SER A 49 7.14 5.02 -25.24
CA SER A 49 5.72 5.28 -24.93
C SER A 49 5.17 4.33 -23.88
N LEU A 50 5.45 3.02 -23.99
CA LEU A 50 4.95 2.01 -23.04
C LEU A 50 5.40 2.28 -21.60
N TRP A 51 6.62 2.80 -21.41
CA TRP A 51 7.10 3.17 -20.08
C TRP A 51 6.31 4.35 -19.50
N PHE A 52 6.01 5.34 -20.34
CA PHE A 52 5.23 6.49 -19.90
C PHE A 52 3.76 6.15 -19.69
N ASP A 53 3.19 5.28 -20.54
CA ASP A 53 1.83 4.75 -20.40
C ASP A 53 1.71 4.03 -19.04
N TYR A 54 2.56 3.02 -18.78
CA TYR A 54 2.61 2.31 -17.49
C TYR A 54 2.67 3.24 -16.27
N ARG A 55 3.49 4.29 -16.33
CA ARG A 55 3.61 5.25 -15.23
C ARG A 55 2.35 6.09 -15.05
N ILE A 56 1.68 6.45 -16.13
CA ILE A 56 0.41 7.17 -16.09
C ILE A 56 -0.65 6.26 -15.46
N ASP A 57 -0.73 5.00 -15.88
CA ASP A 57 -1.71 4.03 -15.38
C ASP A 57 -1.54 3.79 -13.88
N VAL A 58 -0.30 3.64 -13.39
CA VAL A 58 -0.02 3.55 -11.93
C VAL A 58 -0.51 4.79 -11.17
N VAL A 59 -0.30 5.99 -11.72
CA VAL A 59 -0.74 7.24 -11.08
C VAL A 59 -2.27 7.38 -11.13
N GLU A 60 -2.91 6.90 -12.19
CA GLU A 60 -4.36 6.87 -12.32
C GLU A 60 -4.98 5.93 -11.28
N ALA A 61 -4.52 4.69 -11.20
CA ALA A 61 -4.96 3.71 -10.20
C ALA A 61 -4.81 4.24 -8.76
N GLN A 62 -3.69 4.93 -8.45
CA GLN A 62 -3.49 5.56 -7.12
C GLN A 62 -4.51 6.67 -6.83
N LYS A 63 -4.87 7.46 -7.85
CA LYS A 63 -5.88 8.52 -7.72
C LYS A 63 -7.27 7.93 -7.57
N GLU A 64 -7.58 6.86 -8.29
CA GLU A 64 -8.87 6.17 -8.23
C GLU A 64 -9.08 5.52 -6.87
N LEU A 65 -8.10 4.75 -6.36
CA LEU A 65 -8.12 4.24 -4.98
C LEU A 65 -8.42 5.35 -3.96
N THR A 66 -7.72 6.50 -4.07
CA THR A 66 -7.95 7.63 -3.15
C THR A 66 -9.39 8.16 -3.26
N SER A 67 -9.90 8.24 -4.48
CA SER A 67 -11.28 8.63 -4.80
C SER A 67 -12.30 7.68 -4.18
N ASP A 68 -12.05 6.38 -4.29
CA ASP A 68 -12.99 5.32 -3.95
C ASP A 68 -13.01 5.05 -2.45
N LEU A 69 -11.85 5.05 -1.80
CA LEU A 69 -11.77 5.03 -0.34
C LEU A 69 -12.45 6.26 0.29
N ARG A 70 -12.45 7.41 -0.38
CA ARG A 70 -13.19 8.60 0.08
C ARG A 70 -14.71 8.45 -0.07
N ARG A 71 -15.16 7.66 -1.05
CA ARG A 71 -16.59 7.40 -1.31
C ARG A 71 -17.12 6.16 -0.58
N ALA A 72 -16.24 5.28 -0.12
CA ALA A 72 -16.58 4.06 0.59
C ALA A 72 -17.45 4.35 1.83
N SER A 73 -18.56 3.62 1.93
CA SER A 73 -19.57 3.79 2.97
C SER A 73 -19.53 2.68 4.01
N ASP A 74 -19.02 1.51 3.65
CA ASP A 74 -18.80 0.38 4.54
C ASP A 74 -17.47 -0.35 4.30
N ILE A 75 -17.28 -1.46 4.99
CA ILE A 75 -16.04 -2.25 4.90
C ILE A 75 -15.94 -3.02 3.58
N GLU A 76 -17.06 -3.38 2.95
CA GLU A 76 -17.03 -4.10 1.67
C GLU A 76 -16.58 -3.16 0.56
N ASP A 77 -17.09 -1.92 0.55
CA ASP A 77 -16.63 -0.87 -0.37
C ASP A 77 -15.10 -0.66 -0.28
N GLN A 78 -14.54 -0.72 0.94
CA GLN A 78 -13.09 -0.61 1.14
C GLN A 78 -12.33 -1.82 0.59
N ARG A 79 -12.85 -3.03 0.82
CA ARG A 79 -12.24 -4.28 0.33
C ARG A 79 -12.25 -4.31 -1.19
N ASP A 80 -13.35 -3.91 -1.81
CA ASP A 80 -13.48 -3.82 -3.26
C ASP A 80 -12.49 -2.80 -3.84
N ALA A 81 -12.43 -1.59 -3.28
CA ALA A 81 -11.48 -0.56 -3.75
C ALA A 81 -10.01 -1.02 -3.64
N TRP A 82 -9.63 -1.67 -2.54
CA TRP A 82 -8.29 -2.22 -2.40
C TRP A 82 -8.02 -3.40 -3.35
N SER A 83 -9.01 -4.26 -3.57
CA SER A 83 -8.89 -5.42 -4.47
C SER A 83 -8.77 -4.99 -5.94
N GLU A 84 -9.53 -3.99 -6.36
CA GLU A 84 -9.47 -3.42 -7.71
C GLU A 84 -8.11 -2.76 -7.94
N TYR A 85 -7.67 -1.91 -7.01
CA TYR A 85 -6.35 -1.30 -7.08
C TYR A 85 -5.20 -2.32 -7.18
N ALA A 86 -5.24 -3.39 -6.39
CA ALA A 86 -4.24 -4.46 -6.48
C ALA A 86 -4.25 -5.15 -7.86
N HIS A 87 -5.45 -5.39 -8.41
CA HIS A 87 -5.61 -5.99 -9.72
C HIS A 87 -5.03 -5.11 -10.83
N GLU A 88 -5.31 -3.81 -10.80
CA GLU A 88 -4.81 -2.83 -11.78
C GLU A 88 -3.28 -2.74 -11.74
N LEU A 89 -2.68 -2.55 -10.55
CA LEU A 89 -1.22 -2.48 -10.44
C LEU A 89 -0.53 -3.71 -11.04
N LYS A 90 -1.09 -4.89 -10.79
CA LYS A 90 -0.58 -6.13 -11.34
C LYS A 90 -0.76 -6.18 -12.86
N HIS A 91 -1.96 -5.88 -13.34
CA HIS A 91 -2.30 -5.94 -14.76
C HIS A 91 -1.39 -5.03 -15.58
N GLU A 92 -1.28 -3.75 -15.19
CA GLU A 92 -0.48 -2.77 -15.92
C GLU A 92 1.00 -3.11 -15.92
N ARG A 93 1.51 -3.65 -14.81
CA ARG A 93 2.90 -4.15 -14.74
C ARG A 93 3.12 -5.34 -15.68
N GLU A 94 2.21 -6.31 -15.67
CA GLU A 94 2.31 -7.50 -16.54
C GLU A 94 2.22 -7.12 -18.02
N ASP A 95 1.34 -6.19 -18.38
CA ASP A 95 1.17 -5.71 -19.74
C ASP A 95 2.40 -4.94 -20.24
N TYR A 96 2.94 -4.02 -19.42
CA TYR A 96 4.20 -3.35 -19.75
C TYR A 96 5.36 -4.34 -19.94
N VAL A 97 5.51 -5.31 -19.04
CA VAL A 97 6.54 -6.35 -19.13
C VAL A 97 6.38 -7.19 -20.39
N HIS A 98 5.15 -7.61 -20.69
CA HIS A 98 4.83 -8.43 -21.86
C HIS A 98 5.11 -7.69 -23.16
N ASP A 99 4.70 -6.42 -23.26
CA ASP A 99 4.89 -5.62 -24.46
C ASP A 99 6.36 -5.23 -24.68
N MET A 100 7.12 -4.99 -23.62
CA MET A 100 8.58 -4.87 -23.71
C MET A 100 9.23 -6.17 -24.15
N ALA A 101 8.77 -7.32 -23.65
CA ALA A 101 9.27 -8.64 -24.05
C ALA A 101 9.00 -8.94 -25.53
N LYS A 102 7.82 -8.60 -26.06
CA LYS A 102 7.51 -8.69 -27.50
C LYS A 102 8.47 -7.88 -28.36
N ARG A 103 9.05 -6.80 -27.83
CA ARG A 103 10.03 -5.93 -28.49
C ARG A 103 11.49 -6.36 -28.27
N GLY A 104 11.72 -7.48 -27.58
CA GLY A 104 13.04 -8.05 -27.34
C GLY A 104 13.73 -7.58 -26.06
N TYR A 105 13.07 -6.78 -25.24
CA TYR A 105 13.60 -6.28 -23.97
C TYR A 105 13.05 -7.10 -22.81
N ARG A 106 13.92 -7.76 -22.03
CA ARG A 106 13.49 -8.55 -20.87
C ARG A 106 13.78 -7.79 -19.58
N GLN A 107 12.87 -7.91 -18.61
CA GLN A 107 13.12 -7.46 -17.26
C GLN A 107 14.25 -8.30 -16.65
N GLY A 108 15.32 -7.64 -16.20
CA GLY A 108 16.41 -8.30 -15.49
C GLY A 108 15.99 -8.69 -14.08
N THR A 109 16.48 -9.83 -13.60
CA THR A 109 16.32 -10.26 -12.19
C THR A 109 17.63 -9.97 -11.46
N VAL A 110 17.58 -9.18 -10.38
CA VAL A 110 18.75 -8.94 -9.52
C VAL A 110 18.70 -9.92 -8.35
N HIS A 111 19.66 -10.84 -8.29
CA HIS A 111 19.85 -11.71 -7.13
C HIS A 111 20.91 -11.09 -6.22
N ILE A 112 20.51 -10.63 -5.03
CA ILE A 112 21.45 -10.24 -3.98
C ILE A 112 21.79 -11.51 -3.19
N VAL A 113 23.03 -11.98 -3.34
CA VAL A 113 23.61 -13.02 -2.48
C VAL A 113 24.33 -12.32 -1.33
N ASN A 114 23.87 -12.58 -0.10
CA ASN A 114 24.50 -12.11 1.14
C ASN A 114 25.54 -13.11 1.64
#